data_AF-A0A3D4FLF3-F1
#
_entry.id   AF-A0A3D4FLF3-F1
#
_cell.length_a   1.000
_cell.length_b   1.000
_cell.length_c   1.000
_cell.angle_alpha   90.00
_cell.angle_beta   90.00
_cell.angle_gamma   90.00
#
_symmetry.space_group_name_H-M   'P 1'
#
loop_
_entity.id
_entity.type
_entity.pdbx_description
1 polymer ?
#
loop_
_entity_poly.entity_id
_entity_poly.type
_entity_poly.pdbx_seq_one_letter_code
_entity_poly.pdbx_strand_id
1 'polypeptide(L)' 'DSVVLLEQIRTLDKRRLKEKIGHMTKDDMEKVDTSLMLSLDLKHKNKNN' A
#
# COMPACT_ATOMS: atom_id res chain seq x y z
N ASP A 1 3.27 1.27 18.45
CA ASP A 1 3.91 1.09 17.14
C ASP A 1 3.13 0.10 16.29
N SER A 2 2.91 0.42 15.02
CA SER A 2 2.12 -0.37 14.08
C SER A 2 2.87 -0.49 12.76
N VAL A 3 2.60 -1.54 11.98
CA VAL A 3 3.24 -1.82 10.69
C VAL A 3 2.18 -2.09 9.62
N VAL A 4 2.42 -1.66 8.38
CA VAL A 4 1.58 -1.95 7.21
C VAL A 4 2.18 -3.15 6.46
N LEU A 5 1.37 -4.18 6.19
CA LEU A 5 1.77 -5.41 5.50
C LEU A 5 1.21 -5.43 4.07
N LEU A 6 2.04 -5.11 3.09
CA LEU A 6 1.61 -4.94 1.69
C LEU A 6 1.43 -6.28 0.95
N GLU A 7 2.02 -7.35 1.47
CA GLU A 7 1.79 -8.71 1.00
C GLU A 7 0.41 -9.26 1.38
N GLN A 8 -0.30 -8.60 2.31
CA GLN A 8 -1.60 -9.02 2.84
C GLN A 8 -2.78 -8.18 2.34
N ILE A 9 -2.63 -7.52 1.19
CA ILE A 9 -3.69 -6.69 0.62
C ILE A 9 -4.90 -7.55 0.25
N ARG A 10 -6.09 -7.07 0.64
CA ARG A 10 -7.37 -7.72 0.35
C ARG A 10 -8.38 -6.68 -0.13
N THR A 11 -9.16 -7.02 -1.15
CA THR A 11 -10.35 -6.25 -1.51
C THR A 11 -11.40 -6.40 -0.41
N LEU A 12 -11.93 -5.29 0.07
CA LEU A 12 -12.96 -5.26 1.11
C LEU A 12 -14.22 -4.56 0.59
N ASP A 13 -15.38 -5.16 0.87
CA ASP A 13 -16.66 -4.49 0.68
C ASP A 13 -16.83 -3.35 1.70
N LYS A 14 -17.46 -2.24 1.29
CA LYS A 14 -17.63 -1.04 2.14
C LYS A 14 -18.41 -1.32 3.44
N ARG A 15 -19.30 -2.32 3.47
CA ARG A 15 -20.07 -2.71 4.67
C ARG A 15 -19.19 -3.32 5.77
N ARG A 16 -17.98 -3.76 5.44
CA ARG A 16 -17.01 -4.31 6.42
C ARG A 16 -16.24 -3.22 7.16
N LEU A 17 -16.29 -1.98 6.68
CA LEU A 17 -15.68 -0.83 7.36
C LEU A 17 -16.57 -0.44 8.54
N LYS A 18 -15.97 -0.34 9.73
CA LYS A 18 -16.66 0.12 10.94
C LYS A 18 -16.50 1.64 11.07
N GLU A 19 -15.80 2.09 12.08
CA GLU A 19 -15.49 3.50 12.34
C GLU A 19 -14.14 3.92 11.73
N LYS A 20 -13.98 5.22 11.48
CA LYS A 20 -12.72 5.80 11.00
C LYS A 20 -11.79 6.03 12.19
N ILE A 21 -10.69 5.29 12.25
CA ILE A 21 -9.69 5.40 13.33
C ILE A 21 -8.78 6.63 13.13
N GLY A 22 -8.51 7.01 11.88
CA GLY A 22 -7.63 8.14 11.56
C GLY A 22 -7.32 8.24 10.08
N HIS A 23 -6.22 8.93 9.76
CA HIS A 23 -5.62 8.94 8.42
C HIS A 23 -4.10 8.84 8.55
N MET A 24 -3.44 8.27 7.56
CA MET A 24 -1.98 8.30 7.47
C MET A 24 -1.53 9.67 6.99
N THR A 25 -0.28 10.04 7.30
CA THR A 25 0.33 11.24 6.75
C THR A 25 0.60 11.07 5.26
N LYS A 26 0.81 12.17 4.54
CA LYS A 26 1.15 12.11 3.12
C LYS A 26 2.46 11.33 2.90
N ASP A 27 3.48 11.62 3.69
CA ASP A 27 4.80 11.00 3.61
C ASP A 27 4.73 9.48 3.85
N ASP A 28 3.87 9.02 4.76
CA ASP A 28 3.69 7.58 4.99
C ASP A 28 2.93 6.90 3.85
N MET A 29 1.96 7.58 3.24
CA MET A 29 1.29 7.07 2.04
C MET A 29 2.25 6.99 0.84
N GLU A 30 3.17 7.94 0.66
CA GLU A 30 4.19 7.88 -0.41
C GLU A 30 5.13 6.68 -0.25
N LYS A 31 5.49 6.31 1.00
CA LYS A 31 6.24 5.08 1.30
C LYS A 31 5.45 3.82 0.96
N VAL A 32 4.15 3.82 1.28
CA VAL A 32 3.23 2.71 0.94
C VAL A 32 3.14 2.54 -0.57
N ASP A 33 2.93 3.62 -1.33
CA ASP A 33 2.83 3.58 -2.80
C ASP A 33 4.11 3.03 -3.44
N THR A 34 5.28 3.52 -2.98
CA THR A 34 6.58 3.03 -3.46
C THR A 34 6.77 1.54 -3.20
N SER A 35 6.41 1.10 -2.00
CA SER A 35 6.56 -0.30 -1.59
C SER A 35 5.54 -1.21 -2.29
N LEU A 36 4.34 -0.70 -2.59
CA LEU A 36 3.31 -1.41 -3.33
C LEU A 36 3.73 -1.65 -4.78
N MET A 37 4.34 -0.66 -5.44
CA MET A 37 4.90 -0.84 -6.79
C MET A 37 5.96 -1.94 -6.86
N LEU A 38 6.76 -2.10 -5.80
CA LEU A 38 7.74 -3.20 -5.70
C LEU A 38 7.04 -4.53 -5.43
N SER A 39 6.07 -4.57 -4.52
CA SER A 39 5.33 -5.78 -4.15
C SER A 39 4.53 -6.38 -5.32
N LEU A 40 4.07 -5.53 -6.23
CA LEU A 40 3.32 -5.92 -7.43
C LEU A 40 4.18 -5.95 -8.71
N ASP A 41 5.50 -5.76 -8.61
CA ASP A 41 6.45 -5.69 -9.73
C ASP A 41 6.07 -4.69 -10.85
N LEU A 42 5.39 -3.59 -10.46
CA LEU A 42 4.94 -2.54 -11.38
C LEU A 42 6.03 -1.52 -11.70
N LYS A 43 7.11 -1.51 -10.90
CA LYS A 43 8.26 -0.64 -11.15
C LYS A 43 9.14 -1.26 -12.24
N HIS A 44 8.80 -0.97 -13.50
CA HIS A 44 9.54 -1.44 -14.67
C HIS A 44 11.04 -1.12 -14.53
N LYS A 45 11.88 -2.15 -14.39
CA LYS A 45 13.31 -2.01 -14.69
C LYS A 45 13.41 -2.01 -16.20
N ASN A 46 13.69 -0.85 -16.79
CA ASN A 46 14.09 -0.79 -18.18
C ASN A 46 15.45 -1.51 -18.30
N LYS A 47 15.42 -2.83 -18.54
CA LYS A 47 16.60 -3.59 -18.95
C LYS A 47 16.81 -3.28 -20.42
N ASN A 48 17.50 -2.17 -20.67
CA ASN A 48 18.14 -1.97 -21.96
C ASN A 48 19.26 -3.01 -22.06
N ASN A 49 18.98 -4.08 -22.80
CA ASN A 49 19.98 -4.95 -23.40
C ASN A 49 20.56 -4.26 -24.62
#